data_AF-A0AA35TPN5-F1
#
_entry.id   AF-A0AA35TPN5-F1
#
_cell.length_a   1.000
_cell.length_b   1.000
_cell.length_c   1.000
_cell.angle_alpha   90.00
_cell.angle_beta   90.00
_cell.angle_gamma   90.00
#
_symmetry.space_group_name_H-M   'P 1'
#
loop_
_entity.id
_entity.type
_entity.pdbx_description
1 polymer ?
#
loop_
_entity_poly.entity_id
_entity_poly.type
_entity_poly.pdbx_seq_one_letter_code
_entity_poly.pdbx_strand_id
1 'polypeptide(L)'
;MARDLNVPVLAVSQLSRAIEQRPSHRPVLSDLRESGSIEQDSDVVMFIHRVDKYMTEEEWARANPNSDYPRGLAEIIVAKHRHGPTDDLWSGSGQ
;
A
#
# COMPACT_ATOMS: atom_id res chain seq x y z
N MET A 1 12.68 -21.00 -1.90
CA MET A 1 13.60 -20.06 -2.56
C MET A 1 14.21 -19.04 -1.60
N ALA A 2 13.45 -18.09 -1.03
CA ALA A 2 14.03 -17.10 -0.10
C ALA A 2 14.67 -17.74 1.15
N ARG A 3 13.96 -18.71 1.77
CA ARG A 3 14.47 -19.50 2.91
C ARG A 3 15.70 -20.33 2.56
N ASP A 4 15.71 -20.93 1.37
CA ASP A 4 16.79 -21.83 0.94
C ASP A 4 18.07 -21.06 0.59
N LEU A 5 17.94 -19.83 0.10
CA LEU A 5 19.06 -18.98 -0.31
C LEU A 5 19.52 -18.01 0.80
N ASN A 6 18.79 -17.93 1.91
CA ASN A 6 19.06 -17.01 3.03
C ASN A 6 19.28 -15.55 2.58
N VAL A 7 18.46 -15.07 1.63
CA VAL A 7 18.50 -13.69 1.13
C VAL A 7 17.08 -13.10 1.12
N PRO A 8 16.94 -11.78 1.35
CA PRO A 8 15.65 -11.12 1.18
C PRO A 8 15.24 -11.17 -0.30
N VAL A 9 13.98 -11.55 -0.55
CA VAL A 9 13.39 -11.56 -1.89
C VAL A 9 12.29 -10.53 -1.94
N LEU A 10 12.40 -9.60 -2.89
CA LEU A 10 11.35 -8.65 -3.21
C LEU A 10 10.61 -9.12 -4.46
N ALA A 11 9.31 -9.36 -4.33
CA ALA A 11 8.43 -9.63 -5.45
C ALA A 11 7.50 -8.43 -5.66
N VAL A 12 7.21 -8.11 -6.92
CA VAL A 12 6.22 -7.09 -7.30
C VAL A 12 5.03 -7.79 -7.91
N SER A 13 3.82 -7.40 -7.50
CA SER A 13 2.58 -7.94 -8.03
C SER A 13 1.69 -6.79 -8.48
N GLN A 14 1.06 -6.96 -9.64
CA GLN A 14 0.00 -6.08 -10.08
C GLN A 14 -1.28 -6.43 -9.32
N LEU A 15 -1.97 -5.42 -8.80
CA LEU A 15 -3.25 -5.61 -8.11
C LEU A 15 -4.37 -5.93 -9.08
N SER A 16 -5.38 -6.65 -8.58
CA SER A 16 -6.64 -6.81 -9.31
C SER A 16 -7.30 -5.45 -9.58
N ARG A 17 -8.09 -5.34 -10.67
CA ARG A 17 -8.85 -4.12 -10.97
C ARG A 17 -10.00 -3.86 -10.00
N ALA A 18 -10.31 -4.78 -9.08
CA ALA A 18 -11.37 -4.61 -8.08
C ALA A 18 -11.14 -3.37 -7.19
N ILE A 19 -9.89 -2.92 -7.05
CA ILE A 19 -9.53 -1.67 -6.38
C ILE A 19 -10.20 -0.44 -7.02
N GLU A 20 -10.40 -0.42 -8.34
CA GLU A 20 -11.01 0.70 -9.06
C GLU A 20 -12.51 0.84 -8.76
N GLN A 21 -13.15 -0.20 -8.23
CA GLN A 21 -14.58 -0.17 -7.89
C GLN A 21 -14.83 0.29 -6.45
N ARG A 22 -13.80 0.37 -5.62
CA ARG A 22 -13.93 0.79 -4.22
C ARG A 22 -13.86 2.31 -4.10
N PRO A 23 -14.76 2.95 -3.32
CA PRO A 23 -14.78 4.41 -3.17
C PRO A 23 -13.46 5.02 -2.71
N SER A 24 -12.69 4.30 -1.88
CA SER A 24 -11.42 4.79 -1.37
C SER A 24 -10.23 4.56 -2.31
N HIS A 25 -10.36 3.66 -3.29
CA HIS A 25 -9.26 3.19 -4.14
C HIS A 25 -8.01 2.72 -3.36
N ARG A 26 -8.17 2.41 -2.07
CA ARG A 26 -7.06 2.00 -1.19
C ARG A 26 -6.78 0.50 -1.35
N PRO A 27 -5.56 0.07 -1.68
CA PRO A 27 -5.22 -1.35 -1.77
C PRO A 27 -5.48 -2.12 -0.46
N VAL A 28 -5.87 -3.38 -0.56
CA VAL A 28 -6.02 -4.32 0.57
C VAL A 28 -5.45 -5.69 0.19
N LEU A 29 -5.19 -6.55 1.18
CA LEU A 29 -4.59 -7.87 0.96
C LEU A 29 -5.37 -8.73 -0.05
N SER A 30 -6.70 -8.67 -0.06
CA SER A 30 -7.52 -9.43 -1.01
C SER A 30 -7.30 -9.02 -2.47
N ASP A 31 -6.69 -7.86 -2.74
CA ASP A 31 -6.32 -7.47 -4.10
C ASP A 31 -5.16 -8.29 -4.68
N LEU A 32 -4.43 -9.00 -3.81
CA LEU A 32 -3.38 -9.97 -4.17
C LEU A 32 -3.93 -11.39 -4.37
N ARG A 33 -5.24 -11.62 -4.28
CA ARG A 33 -5.81 -12.97 -4.33
C ARG A 33 -5.47 -13.73 -5.62
N GLU A 34 -5.28 -13.03 -6.73
CA GLU A 34 -4.88 -13.61 -8.03
C GLU A 34 -3.36 -13.80 -8.17
N SER A 35 -2.57 -13.36 -7.18
CA SER A 35 -1.10 -13.43 -7.20
C SER A 35 -0.54 -14.80 -6.75
N GLY A 36 -1.41 -15.79 -6.55
CA GLY A 36 -1.03 -17.12 -6.08
C GLY A 36 -0.70 -17.12 -4.59
N SER A 37 0.44 -17.66 -4.21
CA SER A 37 0.82 -17.84 -2.80
C SER A 37 1.44 -16.60 -2.15
N ILE A 38 1.66 -15.50 -2.90
CA ILE A 38 2.36 -14.31 -2.40
C ILE A 38 1.66 -13.73 -1.16
N GLU A 39 0.33 -13.62 -1.19
CA GLU A 39 -0.45 -13.11 -0.05
C GLU A 39 -0.17 -13.92 1.23
N GLN A 40 -0.12 -15.24 1.10
CA GLN A 40 0.03 -16.15 2.23
C GLN A 40 1.49 -16.26 2.68
N ASP A 41 2.42 -16.44 1.75
CA ASP A 41 3.81 -16.80 2.00
C ASP A 41 4.68 -15.62 2.45
N SER A 42 4.35 -14.40 2.02
CA SER A 42 5.15 -13.21 2.30
C SER A 42 5.21 -12.90 3.80
N ASP A 43 6.39 -12.51 4.28
CA ASP A 43 6.56 -12.02 5.65
C ASP A 43 6.10 -10.57 5.80
N VAL A 44 6.31 -9.77 4.75
CA VAL A 44 5.89 -8.37 4.65
C VAL A 44 5.15 -8.15 3.34
N VAL A 45 4.03 -7.42 3.39
CA VAL A 45 3.31 -6.95 2.21
C VAL A 45 3.14 -5.45 2.33
N MET A 46 3.60 -4.73 1.31
CA MET A 46 3.45 -3.28 1.20
C MET A 46 2.67 -2.92 -0.05
N PHE A 47 1.79 -1.94 0.06
CA PHE A 47 1.13 -1.32 -1.09
C PHE A 47 1.61 0.11 -1.28
N ILE A 48 1.52 0.57 -2.52
CA ILE A 48 1.78 1.96 -2.90
C ILE A 48 0.44 2.55 -3.30
N HIS A 49 0.01 3.60 -2.60
CA HIS A 49 -1.21 4.34 -2.91
C HIS A 49 -0.92 5.81 -3.19
N ARG A 50 -1.61 6.37 -4.17
CA ARG A 50 -1.44 7.75 -4.62
C ARG A 50 -2.76 8.48 -4.42
N VAL A 51 -2.92 9.12 -3.26
CA VAL A 51 -4.16 9.85 -2.93
C VAL A 51 -4.45 10.94 -3.96
N ASP A 52 -3.41 11.63 -4.43
CA ASP A 52 -3.52 12.70 -5.43
C ASP A 52 -4.00 12.25 -6.82
N LYS A 53 -4.13 10.94 -7.06
CA LYS A 53 -4.73 10.36 -8.27
C LYS A 53 -6.24 10.16 -8.17
N TYR A 54 -6.76 9.99 -6.95
CA TYR A 54 -8.13 9.53 -6.71
C TYR A 54 -8.98 10.52 -5.93
N MET A 55 -8.35 11.43 -5.19
CA MET A 55 -9.03 12.41 -4.35
C MET A 55 -8.55 13.82 -4.72
N THR A 56 -9.51 14.73 -4.88
CA THR A 56 -9.21 16.14 -5.09
C THR A 56 -8.71 16.81 -3.81
N GLU A 57 -8.05 17.95 -3.95
CA GLU A 57 -7.60 18.76 -2.80
C GLU A 57 -8.76 19.20 -1.90
N GLU A 58 -9.92 19.53 -2.49
CA GLU A 58 -11.13 19.91 -1.75
C GLU A 58 -11.75 18.75 -0.96
N GLU A 59 -11.78 17.54 -1.54
CA GLU A 59 -12.22 16.33 -0.84
C GLU A 59 -11.27 15.99 0.31
N TRP A 60 -9.96 16.10 0.07
CA TRP A 60 -8.96 15.86 1.09
C TRP A 60 -9.08 16.83 2.25
N ALA A 61 -9.19 18.14 1.99
CA ALA A 61 -9.31 19.16 3.02
C ALA A 61 -10.57 18.96 3.89
N ARG A 62 -11.66 18.44 3.31
CA ARG A 62 -12.87 18.07 4.07
C ARG A 62 -12.65 16.85 4.96
N ALA A 63 -11.94 15.84 4.47
CA ALA A 63 -11.69 14.60 5.22
C ALA A 63 -10.56 14.75 6.25
N ASN A 64 -9.58 15.62 5.99
CA ASN A 64 -8.35 15.80 6.75
C ASN A 64 -8.07 17.30 6.96
N PRO A 65 -8.87 18.00 7.79
CA PRO A 65 -8.82 19.46 7.92
C PRO A 65 -7.50 20.00 8.48
N ASN A 66 -6.68 19.16 9.10
CA ASN A 66 -5.42 19.53 9.74
C ASN A 66 -4.19 18.97 9.00
N SER A 67 -4.35 18.50 7.76
CA SER A 67 -3.29 17.88 6.98
C SER A 67 -3.20 18.48 5.60
N ASP A 68 -1.98 18.82 5.17
CA ASP A 68 -1.73 19.30 3.81
C ASP A 68 -2.11 18.22 2.78
N TYR A 69 -2.56 18.67 1.61
CA TYR A 69 -2.87 17.76 0.52
C TYR A 69 -1.58 17.09 0.01
N PRO A 70 -1.51 15.74 -0.03
CA PRO A 70 -0.27 15.00 -0.29
C PRO A 70 0.09 14.96 -1.79
N ARG A 71 0.23 16.14 -2.41
CA ARG A 71 0.49 16.32 -3.84
C ARG A 71 1.85 15.72 -4.21
N GLY A 72 1.85 14.78 -5.14
CA GLY A 72 3.07 14.10 -5.59
C GLY A 72 3.63 13.08 -4.60
N LEU A 73 3.00 12.88 -3.44
CA LEU A 73 3.46 11.91 -2.44
C LEU A 73 2.77 10.56 -2.63
N ALA A 74 3.51 9.50 -2.34
CA ALA A 74 2.98 8.15 -2.26
C ALA A 74 2.84 7.75 -0.79
N GLU A 75 1.71 7.14 -0.48
CA GLU A 75 1.49 6.44 0.78
C GLU A 75 1.94 4.99 0.62
N ILE A 76 2.83 4.57 1.51
CA ILE A 76 3.33 3.20 1.63
C ILE A 76 2.59 2.53 2.79
N ILE A 77 1.77 1.55 2.43
CA ILE A 77 0.84 0.88 3.35
C ILE A 77 1.44 -0.48 3.72
N VAL A 78 1.92 -0.67 4.95
CA VAL A 78 2.42 -1.97 5.42
C VAL A 78 1.23 -2.83 5.83
N ALA A 79 0.59 -3.49 4.87
CA ALA A 79 -0.64 -4.26 5.08
C ALA A 79 -0.43 -5.61 5.80
N LYS A 80 0.81 -6.13 5.81
CA LYS A 80 1.19 -7.35 6.54
C LYS A 80 2.61 -7.23 7.03
N HIS A 81 2.84 -7.63 8.26
CA HIS A 81 4.17 -7.78 8.84
C HIS A 81 4.14 -8.91 9.88
N ARG A 82 4.71 -10.08 9.56
CA ARG A 82 4.69 -11.25 10.47
C ARG A 82 5.47 -11.05 11.77
N HIS A 83 6.43 -10.13 11.76
CA HIS A 83 7.40 -9.95 12.85
C HIS A 83 7.44 -8.51 13.38
N GLY A 84 6.42 -7.71 13.11
CA GLY A 84 6.37 -6.32 13.56
C GLY A 84 5.03 -5.65 13.26
N PRO A 85 4.93 -4.33 13.49
CA PRO A 85 3.68 -3.60 13.28
C PRO A 85 3.38 -3.41 11.80
N THR A 86 2.09 -3.29 11.50
CA THR A 86 1.56 -2.67 10.29
C THR A 86 1.44 -1.17 10.54
N ASP A 87 1.82 -0.36 9.57
CA ASP A 87 1.73 1.10 9.65
C ASP A 87 1.70 1.71 8.24
N ASP A 88 1.25 2.96 8.16
CA ASP A 88 1.14 3.72 6.92
C ASP A 88 2.14 4.89 6.94
N LEU A 89 2.96 4.98 5.91
CA LEU A 89 4.07 5.93 5.83
C LEU A 89 3.97 6.76 4.56
N TRP A 90 4.45 8.00 4.57
CA TRP A 90 4.48 8.84 3.38
C TRP A 90 5.88 8.90 2.79
N SER A 91 6.01 8.87 1.47
CA SER A 91 7.30 8.85 0.75
C SER A 91 8.15 10.13 0.90
N GLY A 92 7.77 11.06 1.77
CA GLY A 92 8.47 12.31 2.05
C GLY A 92 8.53 12.67 3.54
N SER A 93 8.02 11.83 4.46
CA SER A 93 7.98 12.13 5.90
C SER A 93 9.31 11.90 6.63
N GLY A 94 10.43 11.97 5.90
CA GLY A 94 11.78 11.73 6.41
C GLY A 94 12.77 12.88 6.15
N GLN A 95 12.27 14.08 5.82
CA GLN A 95 13.06 15.32 5.79
C GLN A 95 12.72 16.22 6.97
#